data_AF-A0A2V2N2Y0-F1
#
_entry.id   AF-A0A2V2N2Y0-F1
#
_cell.length_a   1.000
_cell.length_b   1.000
_cell.length_c   1.000
_cell.angle_alpha   90.00
_cell.angle_beta   90.00
_cell.angle_gamma   90.00
#
_symmetry.space_group_name_H-M   'P 1'
#
loop_
_entity.id
_entity.type
_entity.pdbx_description
1 polymer ?
#
loop_
_entity_poly.entity_id
_entity_poly.type
_entity_poly.pdbx_seq_one_letter_code
_entity_poly.pdbx_strand_id
1 'polypeptide(L)'
;MTRRPYFCQADICTQNMSLDKLRGEIEAVDLEIIKLIKARMDIAIKIAEEKAAVGAPTRDPERVEVVLNQVARQAGLSGIDPGPIRDIFSTLIRMSESLQDKKRGSE
;
A
#
# COMPACT_ATOMS: atom_id res chain seq x y z
N MET A 1 -53.25 20.21 23.59
CA MET A 1 -52.26 19.71 24.57
C MET A 1 -52.39 18.20 24.59
N THR A 2 -51.47 17.44 24.01
CA THR A 2 -50.22 17.06 24.68
C THR A 2 -49.09 16.91 23.65
N ARG A 3 -48.00 17.64 23.88
CA ARG A 3 -46.74 17.51 23.15
C ARG A 3 -46.20 16.10 23.40
N ARG A 4 -46.16 15.25 22.37
CA ARG A 4 -45.35 14.03 22.41
C ARG A 4 -43.89 14.47 22.56
N PRO A 5 -43.20 14.10 23.66
CA PRO A 5 -41.84 14.52 23.86
C PRO A 5 -40.98 13.82 22.80
N TYR A 6 -40.10 14.60 22.19
CA TYR A 6 -38.99 14.13 21.39
C TYR A 6 -38.29 13.02 22.16
N PHE A 7 -38.47 11.78 21.72
CA PHE A 7 -37.66 10.65 22.15
C PHE A 7 -36.24 10.99 21.66
N CYS A 8 -35.48 11.61 22.56
CA CYS A 8 -34.08 11.89 22.37
C CYS A 8 -33.40 10.54 22.10
N GLN A 9 -32.91 10.37 20.88
CA GLN A 9 -32.04 9.29 20.45
C GLN A 9 -30.71 9.39 21.21
N ALA A 10 -30.72 9.09 22.51
CA ALA A 10 -29.51 9.03 23.33
C ALA A 10 -28.74 7.71 23.11
N ASP A 11 -29.34 6.72 22.44
CA ASP A 11 -28.75 5.40 22.22
C ASP A 11 -27.91 5.27 20.93
N ILE A 12 -28.00 6.21 19.98
CA ILE A 12 -27.29 6.10 18.69
C ILE A 12 -25.85 6.63 18.78
N CYS A 13 -25.59 7.61 19.64
CA CYS A 13 -24.27 8.26 19.73
C CYS A 13 -23.20 7.41 20.43
N THR A 14 -23.59 6.43 21.25
CA THR A 14 -22.63 5.55 21.95
C THR A 14 -22.14 4.39 21.08
N GLN A 15 -22.86 4.05 20.00
CA GLN A 15 -22.41 3.07 19.00
C GLN A 15 -21.58 3.69 17.86
N ASN A 16 -21.55 5.02 17.73
CA ASN A 16 -20.80 5.71 16.67
C ASN A 16 -19.36 6.07 17.09
N MET A 17 -19.10 6.31 18.39
CA MET A 17 -17.75 6.62 18.86
C MET A 17 -16.77 5.43 18.79
N SER A 18 -17.25 4.19 18.73
CA SER A 18 -16.39 3.02 18.54
C SER A 18 -16.00 2.84 17.07
N LEU A 19 -16.98 2.93 16.15
CA LEU A 19 -16.75 2.78 14.72
C LEU A 19 -15.93 3.93 14.13
N ASP A 20 -16.19 5.17 14.51
CA ASP A 20 -15.42 6.31 14.01
C ASP A 20 -13.97 6.30 14.51
N LYS A 21 -13.72 5.81 15.74
CA LYS A 21 -12.35 5.61 16.24
C LYS A 21 -11.62 4.53 15.46
N LEU A 22 -12.25 3.38 15.22
CA LEU A 22 -11.67 2.31 14.42
C LEU A 22 -11.41 2.76 12.97
N ARG A 23 -12.29 3.59 12.40
CA ARG A 23 -12.06 4.21 11.08
C ARG A 23 -10.86 5.15 11.10
N GLY A 24 -10.72 5.99 12.14
CA GLY A 24 -9.54 6.84 12.31
C GLY A 24 -8.24 6.05 12.47
N GLU A 25 -8.29 4.90 13.14
CA GLU A 25 -7.13 3.98 13.24
C GLU A 25 -6.76 3.40 11.86
N ILE A 26 -7.74 3.01 11.04
CA ILE A 26 -7.51 2.56 9.66
C ILE A 26 -6.91 3.69 8.83
N GLU A 27 -7.46 4.91 8.91
CA GLU A 27 -6.93 6.06 8.18
C GLU A 27 -5.47 6.36 8.55
N ALA A 28 -5.10 6.20 9.83
CA ALA A 28 -3.72 6.36 10.28
C ALA A 28 -2.79 5.30 9.66
N VAL A 29 -3.22 4.04 9.63
CA VAL A 29 -2.49 2.94 8.97
C VAL A 29 -2.38 3.18 7.47
N ASP A 30 -3.44 3.63 6.81
CA ASP A 30 -3.46 3.94 5.38
C ASP A 30 -2.44 5.03 5.03
N LEU A 31 -2.35 6.07 5.86
CA LEU A 31 -1.34 7.12 5.70
C LEU A 31 0.09 6.57 5.86
N GLU A 32 0.31 5.63 6.78
CA GLU A 32 1.60 4.96 6.91
C GLU A 32 1.92 4.08 5.70
N ILE A 33 0.95 3.31 5.20
CA ILE A 33 1.11 2.51 3.98
C ILE A 33 1.53 3.42 2.82
N ILE A 34 0.89 4.57 2.63
CA ILE A 34 1.23 5.53 1.58
C ILE A 34 2.68 6.05 1.76
N LYS A 35 3.09 6.38 2.99
CA LYS A 35 4.47 6.83 3.28
C LYS A 35 5.49 5.73 2.96
N LEU A 36 5.21 4.48 3.33
CA LEU A 36 6.07 3.33 3.07
C LEU A 36 6.16 3.02 1.58
N ILE A 37 5.03 3.10 0.86
CA ILE A 37 5.00 2.98 -0.60
C ILE A 37 5.89 4.05 -1.23
N LYS A 38 5.77 5.32 -0.82
CA LYS A 38 6.62 6.39 -1.32
C LYS A 38 8.11 6.11 -1.07
N ALA A 39 8.47 5.73 0.16
CA ALA A 39 9.86 5.40 0.50
C ALA A 39 10.41 4.24 -0.37
N ARG A 40 9.58 3.21 -0.63
CA ARG A 40 9.93 2.11 -1.54
C ARG A 40 10.16 2.61 -2.96
N MET A 41 9.31 3.50 -3.47
CA MET A 41 9.44 4.08 -4.81
C MET A 41 10.71 4.92 -4.95
N ASP A 42 11.05 5.71 -3.93
CA ASP A 42 12.29 6.52 -3.93
C ASP A 42 13.53 5.62 -3.98
N ILE A 43 13.52 4.50 -3.25
CA ILE A 43 14.59 3.48 -3.32
C ILE A 43 14.62 2.84 -4.71
N ALA A 44 13.47 2.51 -5.29
CA ALA A 44 13.40 1.93 -6.63
C ALA A 44 13.96 2.87 -7.71
N ILE A 45 13.76 4.18 -7.57
CA ILE A 45 14.38 5.19 -8.46
C ILE A 45 15.90 5.19 -8.32
N LYS A 46 16.44 5.20 -7.09
CA LYS A 46 17.89 5.14 -6.85
C LYS A 46 18.52 3.86 -7.44
N ILE A 47 17.85 2.72 -7.28
CA ILE A 47 18.29 1.45 -7.89
C ILE A 47 18.31 1.57 -9.41
N ALA A 48 17.31 2.23 -10.01
CA ALA A 48 17.26 2.43 -11.44
C ALA A 48 18.39 3.35 -11.95
N GLU A 49 18.71 4.42 -11.21
CA GLU A 49 19.82 5.32 -11.51
C GLU A 49 21.16 4.58 -11.47
N GLU A 50 21.37 3.76 -10.43
CA GLU A 50 22.57 2.92 -10.30
C GLU A 50 22.67 1.90 -11.45
N LYS A 51 21.56 1.23 -11.79
CA LYS A 51 21.51 0.30 -12.92
C LYS A 51 21.80 0.98 -14.25
N ALA A 52 21.33 2.22 -14.44
CA ALA A 52 21.60 3.00 -15.64
C ALA A 52 23.10 3.39 -15.73
N ALA A 53 23.72 3.75 -14.61
CA ALA A 53 25.15 4.07 -14.56
C ALA A 53 26.04 2.86 -14.89
N VAL A 54 25.62 1.65 -14.49
CA VAL A 54 26.38 0.40 -14.70
C VAL A 54 25.99 -0.31 -16.01
N GLY A 55 24.98 0.17 -16.74
CA GLY A 55 24.48 -0.46 -17.98
C GLY A 55 23.74 -1.78 -17.75
N ALA A 56 23.25 -2.03 -16.53
CA ALA A 56 22.55 -3.25 -16.16
C ALA A 56 21.13 -3.29 -16.76
N PRO A 57 20.61 -4.50 -17.05
CA PRO A 57 19.25 -4.65 -17.58
C PRO A 57 18.20 -4.11 -16.59
N THR A 58 17.30 -3.29 -17.12
CA THR A 58 16.19 -2.65 -16.40
C THR A 58 15.19 -3.68 -15.88
N ARG A 59 14.98 -4.76 -16.64
CA ARG A 59 14.10 -5.88 -16.26
C ARG A 59 14.92 -7.04 -15.72
N ASP A 60 14.63 -7.40 -14.48
CA ASP A 60 15.19 -8.56 -13.80
C ASP A 60 14.03 -9.42 -13.27
N PRO A 61 13.45 -10.28 -14.13
CA PRO A 61 12.28 -11.06 -13.78
C PRO A 61 12.56 -12.08 -12.66
N GLU A 62 13.79 -12.58 -12.58
CA GLU A 62 14.20 -13.49 -11.50
C GLU A 62 14.19 -12.77 -10.16
N ARG A 63 14.71 -11.53 -10.09
CA ARG A 63 14.67 -10.73 -8.87
C ARG A 63 13.24 -10.39 -8.45
N VAL A 64 12.35 -10.12 -9.40
CA VAL A 64 10.92 -9.86 -9.13
C VAL A 64 10.28 -11.08 -8.48
N GLU A 65 10.50 -12.28 -9.03
CA GLU A 65 9.92 -13.50 -8.49
C GLU A 65 10.45 -13.83 -7.08
N VAL A 66 11.73 -13.58 -6.82
CA VAL A 66 12.31 -13.73 -5.47
C VAL A 66 11.62 -12.80 -4.47
N VAL A 67 11.39 -11.53 -4.84
CA VAL A 67 10.71 -10.56 -3.96
C VAL A 67 9.26 -10.99 -3.70
N LEU A 68 8.53 -11.40 -4.74
CA LEU A 68 7.14 -11.87 -4.58
C LEU A 68 7.05 -13.11 -3.70
N ASN A 69 7.99 -14.05 -3.83
CA ASN A 69 8.04 -15.25 -2.99
C ASN A 69 8.41 -14.93 -1.53
N GLN A 70 9.31 -13.97 -1.31
CA GLN A 70 9.67 -13.54 0.03
C GLN A 70 8.49 -12.86 0.73
N VAL A 71 7.78 -11.98 0.02
CA VAL A 71 6.62 -11.27 0.54
C VAL A 71 5.46 -12.23 0.80
N ALA A 72 5.19 -13.16 -0.12
CA ALA A 72 4.16 -14.18 0.06
C ALA A 72 4.41 -15.04 1.31
N ARG A 73 5.68 -15.41 1.55
CA ARG A 73 6.08 -16.14 2.76
C ARG A 73 5.84 -15.32 4.02
N GLN A 74 6.22 -14.04 4.01
CA GLN A 74 5.99 -13.14 5.15
C GLN A 74 4.50 -12.92 5.42
N ALA A 75 3.68 -12.78 4.38
CA ALA A 75 2.23 -12.68 4.52
C ALA A 75 1.65 -13.92 5.22
N GLY A 76 2.06 -15.12 4.78
CA GLY A 76 1.63 -16.37 5.40
C GLY A 76 2.05 -16.49 6.87
N LEU A 77 3.25 -16.03 7.24
CA LEU A 77 3.70 -16.00 8.63
C LEU A 77 2.91 -14.99 9.50
N SER A 78 2.44 -13.91 8.90
CA SER A 78 1.62 -12.89 9.56
C SER A 78 0.12 -13.23 9.58
N GLY A 79 -0.28 -14.40 9.06
CA GLY A 79 -1.69 -14.82 9.00
C GLY A 79 -2.52 -14.09 7.95
N ILE A 80 -1.87 -13.44 6.97
CA ILE A 80 -2.50 -12.72 5.87
C ILE A 80 -2.45 -13.61 4.63
N ASP A 81 -3.53 -13.63 3.85
CA ASP A 81 -3.56 -14.37 2.58
C ASP A 81 -2.43 -13.87 1.64
N PRO A 82 -1.50 -14.75 1.23
CA PRO A 82 -0.41 -14.38 0.35
C PRO A 82 -0.85 -13.88 -1.03
N GLY A 83 -2.03 -14.30 -1.52
CA GLY A 83 -2.53 -13.93 -2.86
C GLY A 83 -2.67 -12.42 -3.04
N PRO A 84 -3.54 -11.75 -2.27
CA PRO A 84 -3.73 -10.30 -2.33
C PRO A 84 -2.45 -9.50 -2.10
N ILE A 85 -1.57 -9.98 -1.22
CA ILE A 85 -0.29 -9.31 -0.97
C ILE A 85 0.63 -9.40 -2.20
N ARG A 86 0.67 -10.55 -2.89
CA ARG A 86 1.42 -10.67 -4.15
C ARG A 86 0.89 -9.68 -5.19
N ASP A 87 -0.42 -9.48 -5.28
CA ASP A 87 -1.03 -8.55 -6.24
C ASP A 87 -0.67 -7.08 -5.96
N ILE A 88 -0.68 -6.68 -4.69
CA ILE A 88 -0.22 -5.36 -4.25
C ILE A 88 1.24 -5.15 -4.65
N PHE A 89 2.11 -6.11 -4.32
CA PHE A 89 3.53 -6.00 -4.64
C PHE A 89 3.82 -6.05 -6.13
N SER A 90 3.08 -6.85 -6.90
CA SER A 90 3.14 -6.87 -8.37
C SER A 90 2.80 -5.49 -8.94
N THR A 91 1.76 -4.84 -8.42
CA THR A 91 1.39 -3.47 -8.79
C THR A 91 2.51 -2.48 -8.50
N LEU A 92 3.12 -2.55 -7.30
CA LEU A 92 4.23 -1.67 -6.92
C LEU A 92 5.48 -1.88 -7.79
N ILE A 93 5.74 -3.11 -8.23
CA ILE A 93 6.84 -3.44 -9.15
C ILE A 93 6.56 -2.82 -10.53
N ARG A 94 5.35 -3.02 -11.07
CA ARG A 94 4.94 -2.41 -12.35
C ARG A 94 5.01 -0.88 -12.33
N MET A 95 4.61 -0.25 -11.22
CA MET A 95 4.77 1.19 -11.03
C MET A 95 6.23 1.61 -11.09
N SER A 96 7.13 0.81 -10.49
CA SER A 96 8.57 1.07 -10.52
C SER A 96 9.14 0.94 -11.93
N GLU A 97 8.75 -0.08 -12.69
CA GLU A 97 9.17 -0.27 -14.09
C GLU A 97 8.68 0.87 -14.99
N SER A 98 7.42 1.29 -14.85
CA SER A 98 6.86 2.39 -15.63
C SER A 98 7.58 3.73 -15.40
N LEU A 99 8.07 3.99 -14.18
CA LEU A 99 8.90 5.17 -13.90
C LEU A 99 10.26 5.10 -14.60
N GLN A 100 10.85 3.91 -14.70
CA GLN A 100 12.13 3.70 -15.40
C GLN A 100 11.97 3.89 -16.91
N ASP A 101 10.89 3.38 -17.49
CA ASP A 101 10.57 3.57 -18.91
C ASP A 101 10.35 5.05 -19.25
N LYS A 102 9.66 5.82 -18.37
CA LYS A 102 9.48 7.27 -18.56
C LYS A 102 10.80 8.06 -18.53
N LYS A 103 11.73 7.69 -17.65
CA LYS A 103 13.07 8.34 -17.60
C LYS A 103 13.92 8.03 -18.84
N ARG A 104 13.66 6.92 -19.54
CA ARG A 104 14.35 6.57 -20.80
C ARG A 104 13.69 7.15 -22.05
N GLY A 105 12.37 7.37 -22.02
CA GLY A 105 11.59 7.87 -23.16
C GLY A 105 11.34 9.38 -23.17
N SER A 106 12.08 10.18 -22.39
CA SER A 106 12.08 11.64 -22.47
C SER A 106 13.35 12.12 -23.19
N GLU A 107 13.39 11.89 -24.50
CA GLU A 107 14.17 12.63 -25.50
C GLU A 107 13.20 13.23 -26.52
#